data_AF-A0A2K9DNK6-F1
#
_entry.id   AF-A0A2K9DNK6-F1
#
_cell.length_a   1.000
_cell.length_b   1.000
_cell.length_c   1.000
_cell.angle_alpha   90.00
_cell.angle_beta   90.00
_cell.angle_gamma   90.00
#
_symmetry.space_group_name_H-M   'P 1'
#
loop_
_entity.id
_entity.type
_entity.pdbx_description
1 polymer ?
#
loop_
_entity_poly.entity_id
_entity_poly.type
_entity_poly.pdbx_seq_one_letter_code
_entity_poly.pdbx_strand_id
1 'polypeptide(L)' 'MFVLYLVLFLGGMYLMGFAFNVTEYEGLVFIGGLLLTSLAVGLPFALGAIERRRDPEKDSGSARP' A
#
# COMPACT_ATOMS: atom_id res chain seq x y z
N MET A 1 -3.60 -7.31 8.98
CA MET A 1 -3.29 -6.54 7.76
C MET A 1 -2.81 -5.12 8.09
N PHE A 2 -3.52 -4.34 8.92
CA PHE A 2 -3.13 -2.97 9.28
C PHE A 2 -1.70 -2.83 9.85
N VAL A 3 -1.30 -3.69 10.79
CA VAL A 3 0.04 -3.67 11.41
C VAL A 3 1.15 -3.85 10.37
N LEU A 4 0.92 -4.68 9.35
CA LEU A 4 1.87 -4.91 8.26
C LEU A 4 2.10 -3.61 7.45
N TYR A 5 1.03 -2.89 7.12
CA TYR A 5 1.12 -1.59 6.45
C TYR A 5 1.75 -0.51 7.32
N LEU A 6 1.49 -0.54 8.64
CA LEU A 6 2.06 0.42 9.59
C LEU A 6 3.58 0.22 9.73
N VAL A 7 4.04 -1.03 9.77
CA VAL A 7 5.47 -1.37 9.76
C VAL A 7 6.11 -1.01 8.41
N LEU A 8 5.42 -1.24 7.29
CA LEU A 8 5.92 -0.87 5.97
C LEU A 8 6.04 0.66 5.80
N PHE A 9 5.10 1.40 6.38
CA PHE A 9 5.08 2.86 6.41
C PHE A 9 6.21 3.42 7.29
N LEU A 10 6.36 2.94 8.52
CA LEU A 10 7.46 3.32 9.41
C LEU A 10 8.82 2.93 8.83
N GLY A 11 8.91 1.76 8.21
CA GLY A 11 10.11 1.30 7.51
C GLY A 11 10.48 2.21 6.34
N GLY A 12 9.52 2.64 5.52
CA GLY A 12 9.74 3.59 4.44
C GLY A 12 10.19 4.98 4.91
N MET A 13 9.59 5.50 5.99
CA MET A 13 10.03 6.76 6.62
C MET A 13 11.43 6.65 7.22
N TYR A 14 11.74 5.54 7.88
CA TYR A 14 13.09 5.28 8.39
C TYR A 14 14.11 5.20 7.25
N LEU A 15 13.78 4.54 6.15
CA LEU A 15 14.66 4.39 5.00
C LEU A 15 14.94 5.73 4.30
N MET A 16 13.94 6.64 4.23
CA MET A 16 14.15 8.02 3.76
C MET A 16 15.10 8.82 4.67
N GLY A 17 14.99 8.65 5.99
CA GLY A 17 15.93 9.29 6.93
C GLY A 17 17.34 8.68 6.87
N PHE A 18 17.41 7.37 6.69
CA PHE A 18 18.66 6.63 6.52
C PHE A 18 19.36 6.97 5.20
N ALA A 19 18.62 7.42 4.18
CA ALA A 19 19.19 7.84 2.90
C ALA A 19 20.32 8.85 3.09
N PHE A 20 20.16 9.84 3.99
CA PHE A 20 21.16 10.87 4.31
C PHE A 20 22.42 10.35 5.01
N ASN A 21 22.44 9.07 5.39
CA ASN A 21 23.62 8.41 5.93
C ASN A 21 24.44 7.70 4.85
N VAL A 22 23.87 7.49 3.65
CA VAL A 22 24.48 6.72 2.56
C VAL A 22 25.10 7.66 1.54
N THR A 23 26.41 7.93 1.69
CA THR A 23 27.16 8.73 0.73
C THR A 23 27.15 8.05 -0.65
N GLU A 24 26.96 8.84 -1.73
CA GLU A 24 26.81 8.43 -3.15
C GLU A 24 25.45 7.91 -3.62
N TYR A 25 24.61 7.31 -2.76
CA TYR A 25 23.31 6.73 -3.17
C TYR A 25 22.08 7.31 -2.48
N GLU A 26 22.24 8.44 -1.80
CA GLU A 26 21.17 9.20 -1.12
C GLU A 26 19.87 9.28 -1.94
N GLY A 27 19.96 9.66 -3.21
CA GLY A 27 18.78 9.81 -4.07
C GLY A 27 18.04 8.49 -4.31
N LEU A 28 18.75 7.38 -4.53
CA LEU A 28 18.14 6.07 -4.77
C LEU A 28 17.48 5.52 -3.51
N VAL A 29 18.14 5.67 -2.36
CA VAL A 29 17.61 5.20 -1.06
C VAL A 29 16.40 6.06 -0.65
N PHE A 30 16.43 7.36 -0.92
CA PHE A 30 15.30 8.26 -0.69
C PHE A 30 14.09 7.89 -1.55
N ILE A 31 14.28 7.72 -2.87
CA ILE A 31 13.20 7.31 -3.78
C ILE A 31 12.66 5.93 -3.41
N GLY A 32 13.54 4.99 -3.02
CA GLY A 32 13.15 3.66 -2.54
C GLY A 32 12.27 3.74 -1.29
N GLY A 33 12.66 4.55 -0.30
CA GLY A 33 11.86 4.81 0.90
C GLY A 33 10.52 5.47 0.56
N LEU A 34 10.50 6.44 -0.35
CA LEU A 34 9.28 7.13 -0.79
C LEU A 34 8.29 6.15 -1.46
N LEU A 35 8.77 5.32 -2.39
CA LEU A 35 7.94 4.30 -3.06
C LEU A 35 7.39 3.26 -2.08
N LEU A 36 8.21 2.80 -1.12
CA LEU A 36 7.78 1.90 -0.05
C LEU A 36 6.65 2.51 0.79
N THR A 37 6.79 3.79 1.13
CA THR A 37 5.81 4.53 1.93
C THR A 37 4.50 4.73 1.15
N SER A 38 4.60 5.08 -0.15
CA SER A 38 3.43 5.16 -1.04
C SER A 38 2.73 3.82 -1.23
N LEU A 39 3.47 2.71 -1.36
CA LEU A 39 2.87 1.37 -1.46
C LEU A 39 2.15 0.99 -0.17
N ALA A 40 2.75 1.27 0.98
CA ALA A 40 2.17 0.98 2.29
C ALA A 40 0.79 1.62 2.48
N VAL A 41 0.62 2.84 1.97
CA VAL A 41 -0.66 3.56 2.02
C VAL A 41 -1.57 3.12 0.87
N GLY A 42 -1.07 2.98 -0.36
CA GLY A 42 -1.90 2.70 -1.54
C GLY A 42 -2.52 1.31 -1.57
N LEU A 43 -1.82 0.27 -1.09
CA LEU A 43 -2.29 -1.12 -1.07
C LEU A 43 -3.65 -1.32 -0.37
N PRO A 44 -3.88 -0.85 0.88
CA PRO A 44 -5.18 -1.03 1.53
C PRO A 44 -6.32 -0.31 0.79
N PHE A 45 -6.07 0.86 0.20
CA PHE A 45 -7.08 1.56 -0.62
C PHE A 45 -7.37 0.82 -1.93
N ALA A 46 -6.35 0.30 -2.60
CA ALA A 46 -6.50 -0.45 -3.84
C ALA A 46 -7.24 -1.78 -3.62
N LEU A 47 -6.90 -2.52 -2.57
CA LEU A 47 -7.59 -3.77 -2.21
C LEU A 47 -9.06 -3.52 -1.83
N GLY A 48 -9.34 -2.47 -1.06
CA GLY A 48 -10.71 -2.08 -0.73
C GLY A 48 -11.54 -1.67 -1.95
N ALA A 49 -10.93 -1.05 -2.96
CA ALA A 49 -11.60 -0.67 -4.21
C ALA A 49 -11.92 -1.88 -5.11
N ILE A 50 -11.08 -2.91 -5.09
CA ILE A 50 -11.26 -4.15 -5.87
C ILE A 50 -12.42 -4.98 -5.32
N GLU A 51 -12.52 -5.12 -3.99
CA GLU A 51 -13.59 -5.90 -3.34
C GLU A 51 -14.98 -5.35 -3.71
N ARG A 52 -15.12 -4.02 -3.77
CA ARG A 52 -16.39 -3.33 -4.06
C ARG A 52 -16.93 -3.54 -5.49
N ARG A 53 -16.10 -4.02 -6.42
CA ARG A 53 -16.52 -4.37 -7.79
C ARG A 53 -17.04 -5.80 -7.91
N ARG A 54 -16.86 -6.66 -6.89
CA ARG A 54 -17.19 -8.09 -6.98
C ARG A 54 -18.65 -8.43 -6.64
N ASP A 55 -19.47 -7.44 -6.29
CA ASP A 55 -20.87 -7.62 -5.88
C ASP A 55 -21.99 -7.36 -6.94
N PRO A 56 -21.89 -7.76 -8.23
CA PRO A 56 -23.07 -7.73 -9.11
C PRO A 56 -23.84 -9.06 -9.20
N GLU A 57 -23.26 -10.21 -8.81
CA GLU A 57 -23.79 -11.52 -9.24
C GLU A 57 -24.75 -12.20 -8.25
N LYS A 58 -24.80 -11.78 -6.98
CA LYS A 58 -25.59 -12.51 -5.97
C LYS A 58 -27.08 -12.17 -5.93
N ASP A 59 -27.55 -11.26 -6.79
CA ASP A 59 -28.94 -10.75 -6.78
C ASP A 59 -29.81 -11.28 -7.93
N SER A 60 -29.29 -12.19 -8.78
CA SER A 60 -30.08 -12.81 -9.85
C SER A 60 -30.73 -14.16 -9.48
N GLY A 61 -30.57 -14.62 -8.23
CA GLY A 61 -31.07 -15.93 -7.78
C GLY A 61 -32.41 -15.94 -7.03
N SER A 62 -32.96 -14.78 -6.64
CA SER A 62 -34.11 -14.70 -5.72
C SER A 62 -35.38 -14.06 -6.30
N ALA A 63 -35.45 -13.87 -7.62
CA ALA A 63 -36.63 -13.33 -8.31
C ALA A 63 -37.33 -14.40 -9.16
N ARG A 64 -37.61 -15.56 -8.57
CA ARG A 64 -38.54 -16.56 -9.12
C ARG A 64 -39.62 -16.92 -8.11
N PRO A 65 -40.75 -16.19 -8.07
CA PRO A 65 -42.06 -16.77 -7.81
C PRO A 65 -42.65 -17.39 -9.09
#